data_AF-A0A969SU33-F1
#
_entry.id   AF-A0A969SU33-F1
#
_cell.length_a   1.000
_cell.length_b   1.000
_cell.length_c   1.000
_cell.angle_alpha   90.00
_cell.angle_beta   90.00
_cell.angle_gamma   90.00
#
_symmetry.space_group_name_H-M   'P 1'
#
loop_
_entity.id
_entity.type
_entity.pdbx_description
1 polymer ?
#
loop_
_entity_poly.entity_id
_entity_poly.type
_entity_poly.pdbx_seq_one_letter_code
_entity_poly.pdbx_strand_id
1 'polypeptide(L)'
;MISQICVLIFGYARVGKDYKLCDEIRNYLDTHLVFVFDAPHGQEVYYLTDSYFKWKSKIEQLRGLIFTNRKFVEYRIKEDIRISAIFEGWLVTTKNSK
;
A
#
# COMPACT_ATOMS: atom_id res chain seq x y z
N MET A 1 0.62 -10.12 -17.33
CA MET A 1 -0.29 -11.29 -17.28
C MET A 1 -0.09 -12.12 -16.02
N ILE A 2 1.12 -12.57 -15.67
CA ILE A 2 1.34 -13.45 -14.50
C ILE A 2 0.93 -12.79 -13.18
N SER A 3 1.29 -11.53 -12.93
CA SER A 3 0.95 -10.84 -11.68
C SER A 3 -0.56 -10.67 -11.46
N GLN A 4 -1.34 -10.52 -12.53
CA GLN A 4 -2.81 -10.43 -12.45
C GLN A 4 -3.44 -11.79 -12.05
N ILE A 5 -2.89 -12.89 -12.58
CA ILE A 5 -3.31 -14.24 -12.20
C ILE A 5 -2.98 -14.49 -10.72
N CYS A 6 -1.78 -14.09 -10.27
CA CYS A 6 -1.39 -14.21 -8.87
C CYS A 6 -2.30 -13.42 -7.92
N VAL A 7 -2.71 -12.21 -8.29
CA VAL A 7 -3.68 -11.42 -7.51
C VAL A 7 -5.02 -12.15 -7.40
N LEU A 8 -5.50 -12.75 -8.49
CA LEU A 8 -6.75 -13.50 -8.51
C LEU A 8 -6.66 -14.76 -7.63
N ILE A 9 -5.57 -15.53 -7.73
CA ILE A 9 -5.33 -16.70 -6.87
C ILE A 9 -5.20 -16.29 -5.40
N PHE A 10 -4.57 -15.16 -5.10
CA PHE A 10 -4.49 -14.62 -3.74
C PHE A 10 -5.88 -14.37 -3.14
N GLY A 11 -6.81 -13.81 -3.92
CA GLY A 11 -8.20 -13.63 -3.51
C GLY A 11 -8.89 -14.95 -3.16
N TYR A 12 -8.75 -15.97 -4.01
CA TYR A 12 -9.30 -17.30 -3.73
C TYR A 12 -8.67 -17.98 -2.52
N ALA A 13 -7.34 -17.90 -2.37
CA ALA A 13 -6.61 -18.45 -1.24
C ALA A 13 -7.04 -17.79 0.08
N ARG A 14 -7.30 -16.48 0.08
CA ARG A 14 -7.83 -15.74 1.23
C ARG A 14 -9.22 -16.23 1.65
N VAL A 15 -10.13 -16.38 0.69
CA VAL A 15 -11.49 -16.92 0.94
C VAL A 15 -11.41 -18.35 1.47
N GLY A 16 -10.52 -19.17 0.91
CA GLY A 16 -10.24 -20.53 1.36
C GLY A 16 -9.47 -20.64 2.68
N LYS A 17 -9.08 -19.50 3.28
CA LYS A 17 -8.25 -19.40 4.50
C LYS A 17 -6.89 -20.12 4.40
N ASP A 18 -6.38 -20.30 3.18
CA ASP A 18 -5.03 -20.81 2.96
C ASP A 18 -4.02 -19.68 3.11
N TYR A 19 -3.70 -19.36 4.37
CA TYR A 19 -2.80 -18.26 4.69
C TYR A 19 -1.37 -18.51 4.23
N LYS A 20 -0.94 -19.77 4.14
CA LYS A 20 0.40 -20.11 3.66
C LYS A 20 0.54 -19.76 2.17
N LEU A 21 -0.41 -20.19 1.35
CA LEU A 21 -0.43 -19.85 -0.07
C LEU A 21 -0.57 -18.33 -0.27
N CYS A 22 -1.36 -17.66 0.57
CA CYS A 22 -1.44 -16.19 0.54
C CYS A 22 -0.08 -15.55 0.77
N ASP A 23 0.69 -16.01 1.74
CA ASP A 23 2.01 -15.44 2.07
C ASP A 23 3.03 -15.72 0.95
N GLU A 24 3.02 -16.91 0.37
CA GLU A 24 3.87 -17.27 -0.78
C GLU A 24 3.58 -16.38 -2.00
N ILE A 25 2.30 -16.21 -2.35
CA ILE A 25 1.90 -15.33 -3.45
C ILE A 25 2.25 -13.87 -3.14
N ARG A 26 2.05 -13.43 -1.90
CA ARG A 26 2.39 -12.05 -1.51
C ARG A 26 3.89 -11.78 -1.66
N ASN A 27 4.73 -12.71 -1.22
CA ASN A 27 6.18 -12.59 -1.38
C ASN A 27 6.59 -12.55 -2.86
N TYR A 28 5.94 -13.36 -3.72
CA TYR A 28 6.17 -13.31 -5.16
C TYR A 28 5.74 -11.97 -5.77
N LEU A 29 4.58 -11.44 -5.39
CA LEU A 29 4.10 -10.16 -5.89
C LEU A 29 5.02 -9.00 -5.48
N ASP A 30 5.57 -9.06 -4.26
CA ASP A 30 6.50 -8.05 -3.72
C ASP A 30 7.77 -7.90 -4.53
N THR A 31 8.35 -9.01 -4.98
CA THR A 31 9.54 -8.99 -5.83
C THR A 31 9.27 -8.38 -7.20
N HIS A 32 8.00 -8.35 -7.62
CA HIS A 32 7.53 -7.76 -8.87
C HIS A 32 6.92 -6.36 -8.68
N LEU A 33 7.15 -5.73 -7.52
CA LEU A 33 6.62 -4.41 -7.18
C LEU A 33 5.09 -4.31 -7.25
N VAL A 34 4.40 -5.42 -7.02
CA VAL A 34 2.95 -5.49 -6.89
C VAL A 34 2.59 -5.72 -5.43
N PHE A 35 1.87 -4.78 -4.84
CA PHE A 35 1.55 -4.80 -3.42
C PHE A 35 0.05 -4.97 -3.23
N VAL A 36 -0.36 -6.05 -2.57
CA VAL A 36 -1.77 -6.32 -2.24
C VAL A 36 -2.00 -6.06 -0.76
N PHE A 37 -3.03 -5.28 -0.45
CA PHE A 37 -3.46 -4.96 0.90
C PHE A 37 -4.95 -5.26 1.07
N ASP A 38 -5.32 -5.73 2.26
CA ASP A 38 -6.71 -5.94 2.63
C ASP A 38 -7.29 -4.60 3.13
N ALA A 39 -8.38 -4.15 2.51
CA ALA A 39 -9.11 -2.93 2.87
C ALA A 39 -10.57 -3.25 3.23
N PRO A 40 -11.28 -2.35 3.95
CA PRO A 40 -12.67 -2.61 4.37
C PRO A 40 -13.64 -2.89 3.22
N HIS A 41 -13.35 -2.37 2.02
CA HIS A 41 -14.19 -2.50 0.83
C HIS A 41 -13.68 -3.56 -0.16
N GLY A 42 -12.64 -4.32 0.19
CA GLY A 42 -12.07 -5.36 -0.66
C GLY A 42 -10.55 -5.35 -0.66
N GLN A 43 -9.96 -5.95 -1.70
CA GLN A 43 -8.50 -5.97 -1.86
C GLN A 43 -8.05 -4.80 -2.73
N GLU A 44 -7.09 -4.05 -2.22
CA GLU A 44 -6.42 -3.00 -2.97
C GLU A 44 -5.09 -3.51 -3.52
N VAL A 45 -4.84 -3.21 -4.79
CA VAL A 45 -3.64 -3.68 -5.50
C VAL A 45 -2.89 -2.48 -6.07
N TYR A 46 -1.63 -2.35 -5.68
CA TYR A 46 -0.76 -1.27 -6.08
C TYR A 46 0.33 -1.81 -6.99
N TYR A 47 0.28 -1.38 -8.26
CA TYR A 47 1.32 -1.66 -9.25
C TYR A 47 2.31 -0.50 -9.25
N LEU A 48 3.51 -0.73 -8.72
CA LEU A 48 4.52 0.31 -8.55
C LEU A 48 5.72 0.08 -9.47
N THR A 49 6.58 1.09 -9.55
CA THR A 49 7.85 1.03 -10.28
C THR A 49 8.99 1.37 -9.33
N ASP A 50 10.24 1.03 -9.70
CA ASP A 50 11.41 1.36 -8.88
C ASP A 50 11.51 2.85 -8.58
N SER A 51 11.06 3.70 -9.52
CA SER A 51 11.03 5.15 -9.37
C SER A 51 10.19 5.63 -8.19
N TYR A 52 9.19 4.86 -7.76
CA TYR A 52 8.39 5.13 -6.56
C TYR A 52 9.26 5.16 -5.31
N PHE A 53 10.30 4.32 -5.25
CA PHE A 53 11.18 4.17 -4.11
C PHE A 53 12.40 5.11 -4.13
N LYS A 54 12.52 6.00 -5.13
CA LYS A 54 13.67 6.90 -5.31
C LYS A 54 14.02 7.73 -4.06
N TRP A 55 13.01 8.12 -3.29
CA TRP A 55 13.17 8.94 -2.09
C TRP A 55 13.09 8.14 -0.79
N LYS A 56 12.95 6.82 -0.87
CA LYS A 56 12.79 5.95 0.29
C LYS A 56 13.93 6.13 1.28
N SER A 57 15.18 6.04 0.81
CA SER A 57 16.37 6.18 1.67
C SER A 57 16.43 7.53 2.38
N LYS A 58 16.06 8.62 1.69
CA LYS A 58 16.01 9.95 2.30
C LYS A 58 14.92 10.05 3.37
N ILE A 59 13.76 9.46 3.12
CA ILE A 59 12.65 9.42 4.10
C ILE A 59 13.05 8.58 5.32
N GLU A 60 13.70 7.43 5.11
CA GLU A 60 14.25 6.56 6.16
C GLU A 60 15.22 7.33 7.06
N GLN A 61 16.17 8.06 6.47
CA GLN A 61 17.10 8.92 7.21
C GLN A 61 16.38 10.00 8.03
N LEU A 62 15.43 10.71 7.41
CA LEU A 62 14.69 11.79 8.09
C LEU A 62 13.82 11.29 9.25
N ARG A 63 13.32 10.06 9.17
CA ARG A 63 12.46 9.45 10.18
C ARG A 63 13.23 8.60 11.20
N GLY A 64 14.50 8.28 10.94
CA GLY A 64 15.27 7.33 11.75
C GLY A 64 14.70 5.92 11.71
N LEU A 65 14.09 5.51 10.59
CA LEU A 65 13.42 4.21 10.43
C LEU A 65 13.97 3.49 9.20
N ILE A 66 13.99 2.16 9.22
CA ILE A 66 14.33 1.33 8.06
C ILE A 66 13.07 0.55 7.66
N PHE A 67 12.69 0.65 6.39
CA PHE A 67 11.49 0.01 5.87
C PHE A 67 11.84 -1.10 4.87
N THR A 68 11.10 -2.21 4.93
CA THR A 68 10.93 -3.05 3.74
C THR A 68 10.11 -2.29 2.70
N ASN A 69 10.19 -2.67 1.41
CA ASN A 69 9.37 -2.00 0.38
C ASN A 69 7.89 -2.05 0.73
N ARG A 70 7.41 -3.19 1.24
CA ARG A 70 6.06 -3.35 1.80
C ARG A 70 5.71 -2.27 2.81
N LYS A 71 6.54 -2.18 3.86
CA LYS A 71 6.29 -1.28 4.98
C LYS A 71 6.39 0.17 4.58
N PHE A 72 7.24 0.47 3.59
CA PHE A 72 7.29 1.80 3.00
C PHE A 72 6.01 2.16 2.24
N VAL A 73 5.48 1.25 1.42
CA VAL A 73 4.19 1.46 0.72
C VAL A 73 3.05 1.62 1.72
N GLU A 74 2.97 0.75 2.73
CA GLU A 74 1.97 0.86 3.81
C GLU A 74 2.06 2.21 4.55
N TYR A 75 3.28 2.65 4.86
CA TYR A 75 3.54 3.96 5.46
C TYR A 75 3.05 5.11 4.57
N ARG A 76 3.34 5.06 3.27
CA ARG A 76 2.93 6.08 2.30
C ARG A 76 1.41 6.18 2.18
N ILE A 77 0.72 5.04 2.09
CA ILE A 77 -0.76 5.01 2.03
C ILE A 77 -1.36 5.67 3.28
N LYS A 78 -0.84 5.34 4.47
CA LYS A 78 -1.33 5.96 5.72
C LYS A 78 -1.09 7.46 5.77
N GLU A 79 0.06 7.94 5.30
CA GLU A 79 0.34 9.38 5.21
C GLU A 79 -0.58 10.08 4.22
N ASP A 80 -0.84 9.49 3.06
CA ASP A 80 -1.72 10.07 2.04
C ASP A 80 -3.17 10.18 2.56
N ILE A 81 -3.66 9.16 3.28
CA ILE A 81 -4.97 9.20 3.97
C ILE A 81 -4.99 10.33 5.02
N ARG A 82 -3.94 10.42 5.84
CA ARG A 82 -3.84 11.45 6.90
C ARG A 82 -3.83 12.86 6.31
N ILE A 83 -3.05 13.09 5.26
CA ILE A 83 -2.97 14.39 4.57
C ILE A 83 -4.32 14.75 3.95
N SER A 84 -5.00 13.79 3.32
CA SER A 84 -6.34 14.01 2.74
C SER A 84 -7.34 14.46 3.80
N ALA A 85 -7.36 13.81 4.96
CA ALA A 85 -8.23 14.19 6.07
C ALA A 85 -7.94 15.61 6.61
N ILE A 86 -6.66 15.98 6.71
CA ILE A 86 -6.24 17.33 7.13
C ILE A 86 -6.72 18.37 6.11
N PHE A 87 -6.55 18.09 4.82
CA PHE A 87 -6.96 18.99 3.75
C PHE A 87 -8.48 19.21 3.73
N GLU A 88 -9.27 18.15 3.87
CA GLU A 88 -10.74 18.26 3.99
C GLU A 88 -11.15 19.09 5.21
N GLY A 89 -10.51 18.88 6.36
CA GLY A 89 -10.74 19.70 7.55
C GLY A 89 -10.49 21.20 7.29
N TRP A 90 -9.39 21.53 6.63
CA TRP A 90 -9.07 22.91 6.24
C TRP A 90 -10.08 23.51 5.27
N LEU A 91 -10.55 22.74 4.28
CA LEU A 91 -11.60 23.17 3.34
C LEU A 91 -12.91 23.49 4.05
N VAL A 92 -13.30 22.70 5.06
CA VAL A 92 -14.52 22.96 5.84
C VAL A 92 -14.37 24.24 6.66
N THR A 93 -13.24 24.44 7.35
CA THR A 93 -13.00 25.65 8.14
C THR A 93 -13.00 26.91 7.29
N THR A 94 -12.39 26.87 6.11
CA THR A 94 -12.32 28.04 5.21
C THR A 94 -13.66 28.38 4.55
N LYS A 95 -14.52 27.38 4.28
CA LYS A 95 -15.89 27.61 3.79
C LYS A 95 -16.79 28.24 4.85
N ASN A 96 -16.69 27.79 6.10
CA ASN A 96 -17.51 28.29 7.21
C ASN A 96 -17.01 29.63 7.79
N SER A 97 -15.84 30.09 7.37
CA SER A 97 -15.26 31.39 7.72
C SER A 97 -15.77 32.54 6.82
N LYS A 98 -16.61 32.24 5.83
CA LYS A 98 -17.32 33.22 4.99
C LYS A 98 -18.78 33.29 5.40
#